data_AF-A0A7L3WNC3-F1
#
_entry.id   AF-A0A7L3WNC3-F1
#
_cell.length_a   1.000
_cell.length_b   1.000
_cell.length_c   1.000
_cell.angle_alpha   90.00
_cell.angle_beta   90.00
_cell.angle_gamma   90.00
#
_symmetry.space_group_name_H-M   'P 1'
#
loop_
_entity.id
_entity.type
_entity.pdbx_description
1 polymer ?
#
loop_
_entity_poly.entity_id
_entity_poly.type
_entity_poly.pdbx_seq_one_letter_code
_entity_poly.pdbx_strand_id
1 'polypeptide(L)'
;MVLRGYVPTSEETLQTLAALRLQSLNSDFSTHAPFPRLEELFPPHVLHARLPAPRHRPSTKCRGARLRAGLLAGGLWGQALAKQRAERDQRLRGRLREEGASTMAAIVEKWKLLQGMGRPEAMAAYVALVREWPGFGSTLFDVDLRAVRLWQGRGCGQPWQQAALTPFSPQSPVGAGSQRLWLGVGAKAVSLYKPGELEPLDSFCYGRISSFGASDSSTFRLCVEDRDLLFETSQVDEIAQLLNTYLVSAGARRLPQPQELATSSPDPTALPQGLCPTAGPWQHQPPTGSFCS
;
A
#
# COMPACT_ATOMS: atom_id res chain seq x y z
N MET A 1 6.85 2.11 -9.46
CA MET A 1 5.38 2.04 -9.58
C MET A 1 4.98 1.06 -10.70
N VAL A 2 5.24 1.39 -11.97
CA VAL A 2 4.84 0.56 -13.13
C VAL A 2 5.43 -0.86 -13.07
N LEU A 3 6.76 -1.02 -12.98
CA LEU A 3 7.42 -2.34 -12.95
C LEU A 3 7.11 -3.18 -11.70
N ARG A 4 6.72 -2.52 -10.59
CA ARG A 4 6.28 -3.22 -9.37
C ARG A 4 4.82 -3.67 -9.44
N GLY A 5 4.08 -3.30 -10.49
CA GLY A 5 2.68 -3.70 -10.63
C GLY A 5 1.66 -2.86 -9.90
N TYR A 6 2.12 -1.80 -9.26
CA TYR A 6 1.29 -0.89 -8.47
C TYR A 6 0.50 0.10 -9.33
N VAL A 7 0.63 0.03 -10.65
CA VAL A 7 -0.22 0.82 -11.54
C VAL A 7 -1.35 -0.10 -11.98
N PRO A 8 -2.55 0.04 -11.40
CA PRO A 8 -3.74 -0.53 -12.02
C PRO A 8 -3.87 0.24 -13.32
N THR A 9 -3.61 -0.41 -14.44
CA THR A 9 -3.85 0.06 -15.80
C THR A 9 -4.19 -1.16 -16.62
N SER A 10 -4.84 -0.96 -17.77
CA SER A 10 -5.06 -2.07 -18.71
C SER A 10 -3.71 -2.66 -19.15
N GLU A 11 -3.72 -3.93 -19.51
CA GLU A 11 -2.55 -4.58 -20.08
C GLU A 11 -2.02 -3.85 -21.32
N GLU A 12 -2.92 -3.37 -22.17
CA GLU A 12 -2.59 -2.62 -23.37
C GLU A 12 -1.82 -1.33 -23.04
N THR A 13 -2.27 -0.60 -22.02
CA THR A 13 -1.59 0.59 -21.49
C THR A 13 -0.18 0.25 -21.00
N LEU A 14 -0.01 -0.86 -20.28
CA LEU A 14 1.31 -1.32 -19.83
C LEU A 14 2.24 -1.67 -21.00
N GLN A 15 1.71 -2.30 -22.05
CA GLN A 15 2.47 -2.58 -23.27
C GLN A 15 2.89 -1.27 -23.99
N THR A 16 2.00 -0.27 -24.05
CA THR A 16 2.31 1.05 -24.60
C THR A 16 3.38 1.78 -23.78
N LEU A 17 3.32 1.72 -22.44
CA LEU A 17 4.37 2.26 -21.56
C LEU A 17 5.73 1.58 -21.79
N ALA A 18 5.73 0.26 -21.97
CA ALA A 18 6.94 -0.49 -22.28
C ALA A 18 7.53 -0.09 -23.65
N ALA A 19 6.68 0.10 -24.66
CA ALA A 19 7.08 0.56 -25.99
C ALA A 19 7.66 1.98 -25.96
N LEU A 20 7.01 2.92 -25.26
CA LEU A 20 7.52 4.28 -25.05
C LEU A 20 8.86 4.28 -24.29
N ARG A 21 9.01 3.37 -23.32
CA ARG A 21 10.28 3.19 -22.60
C ARG A 21 11.38 2.72 -23.55
N LEU A 22 11.10 1.75 -24.42
CA LEU A 22 12.05 1.29 -25.45
C LEU A 22 12.41 2.42 -26.42
N GLN A 23 11.43 3.17 -26.93
CA GLN A 23 11.67 4.33 -27.80
C GLN A 23 12.57 5.36 -27.10
N SER A 24 12.37 5.61 -25.80
CA SER A 24 13.19 6.57 -25.05
C SER A 24 14.64 6.12 -24.82
N LEU A 25 14.91 4.81 -24.84
CA LEU A 25 16.23 4.23 -24.59
C LEU A 25 16.99 3.97 -25.89
N ASN A 26 16.30 3.44 -26.89
CA ASN A 26 16.89 2.90 -28.12
C ASN A 26 16.58 3.77 -29.36
N SER A 27 15.76 4.81 -29.24
CA SER A 27 15.19 5.57 -30.37
C SER A 27 14.33 4.65 -31.26
N ASP A 28 14.36 4.84 -32.57
CA ASP A 28 13.57 4.05 -33.51
C ASP A 28 13.94 2.56 -33.50
N PHE A 29 12.97 1.71 -33.81
CA PHE A 29 13.15 0.28 -33.90
C PHE A 29 14.22 -0.09 -34.93
N SER A 30 15.14 -0.98 -34.53
CA SER A 30 16.14 -1.58 -35.41
C SER A 30 16.30 -3.06 -35.07
N THR A 31 16.58 -3.89 -36.08
CA THR A 31 16.83 -5.34 -35.91
C THR A 31 18.03 -5.65 -35.04
N HIS A 32 18.95 -4.69 -34.87
CA HIS A 32 20.15 -4.81 -34.05
C HIS A 32 20.02 -4.14 -32.67
N ALA A 33 18.86 -3.57 -32.33
CA ALA A 33 18.68 -2.92 -31.05
C ALA A 33 18.75 -3.93 -29.89
N PRO A 34 19.39 -3.58 -28.76
CA PRO A 34 19.44 -4.44 -27.60
C PRO A 34 18.03 -4.56 -26.99
N PHE A 35 17.56 -5.81 -26.83
CA PHE A 35 16.28 -6.10 -26.17
C PHE A 35 16.54 -6.42 -24.69
N PRO A 36 16.09 -5.56 -23.74
CA PRO A 36 16.17 -5.86 -22.33
C PRO A 36 15.23 -7.02 -21.96
N ARG A 37 15.42 -7.60 -20.77
CA ARG A 37 14.54 -8.68 -20.30
C ARG A 37 13.11 -8.13 -20.13
N LEU A 38 12.12 -8.98 -20.38
CA LEU A 38 10.72 -8.58 -20.21
C LEU A 38 10.43 -8.06 -18.80
N GLU A 39 11.08 -8.62 -17.78
CA GLU A 39 11.00 -8.22 -16.37
C GLU A 39 11.41 -6.76 -16.12
N GLU A 40 12.23 -6.18 -16.99
CA GLU A 40 12.68 -4.79 -16.91
C GLU A 40 11.70 -3.81 -17.58
N LEU A 41 10.80 -4.31 -18.41
CA LEU A 41 9.84 -3.51 -19.19
C LEU A 41 8.39 -3.70 -18.74
N PHE A 42 8.04 -4.90 -18.30
CA PHE A 42 6.67 -5.33 -18.07
C PHE A 42 6.55 -6.10 -16.74
N PRO A 43 5.47 -5.87 -15.96
CA PRO A 43 5.37 -6.46 -14.64
C PRO A 43 5.05 -7.97 -14.68
N PRO A 44 5.80 -8.83 -13.97
CA PRO A 44 5.70 -10.29 -14.13
C PRO A 44 4.36 -10.87 -13.63
N HIS A 45 3.80 -10.34 -12.54
CA HIS A 45 2.55 -10.84 -11.95
C HIS A 45 1.34 -10.70 -12.88
N VAL A 46 1.37 -9.76 -13.83
CA VAL A 46 0.32 -9.63 -14.86
C VAL A 46 0.31 -10.86 -15.77
N LEU A 47 1.48 -11.38 -16.13
CA LEU A 47 1.60 -12.63 -16.90
C LEU A 47 1.14 -13.84 -16.08
N HIS A 48 1.51 -13.86 -14.80
CA HIS A 48 1.09 -14.92 -13.89
C HIS A 48 -0.43 -14.96 -13.69
N ALA A 49 -1.12 -13.81 -13.73
CA ALA A 49 -2.58 -13.73 -13.60
C ALA A 49 -3.34 -14.35 -14.78
N ARG A 50 -2.73 -14.40 -15.99
CA ARG A 50 -3.31 -15.09 -17.15
C ARG A 50 -3.23 -16.62 -17.05
N LEU A 51 -2.43 -17.13 -16.12
CA LEU A 51 -2.40 -18.56 -15.88
C LEU A 51 -3.66 -18.99 -15.11
N PRO A 52 -4.37 -20.03 -15.55
CA PRO A 52 -5.43 -20.63 -14.76
C PRO A 52 -4.86 -21.07 -13.41
N ALA A 53 -5.54 -20.68 -12.33
CA ALA A 53 -5.23 -21.17 -10.99
C ALA A 53 -5.06 -22.69 -11.03
N PRO A 54 -4.08 -23.25 -10.30
CA PRO A 54 -3.87 -24.69 -10.28
C PRO A 54 -5.17 -25.35 -9.82
N ARG A 55 -5.91 -25.92 -10.78
CA ARG A 55 -7.06 -26.76 -10.47
C ARG A 55 -6.53 -27.94 -9.69
N HIS A 56 -6.69 -27.88 -8.37
CA HIS A 56 -6.70 -29.06 -7.54
C HIS A 56 -7.90 -29.88 -8.02
N ARG A 57 -7.70 -30.70 -9.05
CA ARG A 57 -8.63 -31.81 -9.29
C ARG A 57 -8.50 -32.65 -8.02
N PRO A 58 -9.53 -32.77 -7.17
CA PRO A 58 -9.49 -33.77 -6.13
C PRO A 58 -9.20 -35.07 -6.86
N SER A 59 -8.15 -35.77 -6.44
CA SER A 59 -7.91 -37.11 -6.95
C SER A 59 -9.22 -37.85 -6.77
N THR A 60 -9.80 -38.31 -7.89
CA THR A 60 -10.89 -39.26 -7.86
C THR A 60 -10.33 -40.45 -7.09
N LYS A 61 -10.67 -40.53 -5.80
CA LYS A 61 -10.44 -41.72 -5.00
C LYS A 61 -11.09 -42.86 -5.77
N CYS A 62 -10.27 -43.70 -6.42
CA CYS A 62 -10.71 -45.02 -6.82
C CYS A 62 -11.20 -45.71 -5.54
N ARG A 63 -12.52 -45.75 -5.37
CA ARG A 63 -13.15 -46.63 -4.39
C ARG A 63 -12.90 -48.05 -4.90
N GLY A 64 -11.85 -48.70 -4.41
CA GLY A 64 -11.63 -50.13 -4.69
C GLY A 64 -10.18 -50.52 -4.88
N ALA A 65 -9.39 -50.49 -3.80
CA ALA A 65 -8.22 -51.35 -3.67
C ALA A 65 -7.89 -51.51 -2.19
N ARG A 66 -8.63 -52.40 -1.53
CA ARG A 66 -8.24 -52.94 -0.23
C ARG A 66 -7.15 -53.97 -0.52
N LEU A 67 -5.90 -53.53 -0.67
CA LEU A 67 -4.75 -54.44 -0.67
C LEU A 67 -3.76 -53.96 0.38
N ARG A 68 -3.54 -54.84 1.36
CA ARG A 68 -2.47 -54.75 2.34
C ARG A 68 -1.14 -54.70 1.57
N ALA A 69 -0.40 -53.60 1.68
CA ALA A 69 0.97 -53.52 1.22
C ALA A 69 1.83 -53.10 2.41
N GLY A 70 2.70 -54.01 2.84
CA GLY A 70 3.63 -53.83 3.94
C GLY A 70 4.66 -52.75 3.66
N LEU A 71 5.41 -52.46 4.72
CA LEU A 71 6.69 -51.75 4.75
C LEU A 71 7.48 -51.92 3.44
N LEU A 72 7.97 -50.80 2.89
CA LEU A 72 8.92 -50.56 1.78
C LEU A 72 8.43 -49.65 0.63
N ALA A 73 7.20 -49.14 0.66
CA ALA A 73 6.67 -48.26 -0.41
C ALA A 73 7.02 -46.75 -0.26
N GLY A 74 8.09 -46.39 0.45
CA GLY A 74 8.45 -44.99 0.73
C GLY A 74 9.16 -44.24 -0.41
N GLY A 75 9.79 -44.95 -1.35
CA GLY A 75 10.64 -44.33 -2.39
C GLY A 75 9.97 -44.11 -3.75
N LEU A 76 9.14 -45.05 -4.20
CA LEU A 76 8.69 -45.09 -5.60
C LEU A 76 7.48 -44.16 -5.89
N TRP A 77 6.53 -44.07 -4.97
CA TRP A 77 5.37 -43.17 -5.09
C TRP A 77 5.76 -41.71 -4.85
N GLY A 78 6.76 -41.45 -4.01
CA GLY A 78 7.34 -40.13 -3.80
C GLY A 78 8.07 -39.61 -5.04
N GLN A 79 8.87 -40.47 -5.70
CA GLN A 79 9.50 -40.12 -6.97
C GLN A 79 8.50 -39.89 -8.11
N ALA A 80 7.42 -40.69 -8.18
CA ALA A 80 6.37 -40.47 -9.17
C ALA A 80 5.61 -39.14 -8.94
N LEU A 81 5.27 -38.81 -7.68
CA LEU A 81 4.62 -37.55 -7.32
C LEU A 81 5.54 -36.34 -7.55
N ALA A 82 6.83 -36.46 -7.21
CA ALA A 82 7.84 -35.44 -7.46
C ALA A 82 8.07 -35.23 -8.96
N LYS A 83 8.12 -36.31 -9.75
CA LYS A 83 8.21 -36.24 -11.22
C LYS A 83 6.98 -35.56 -11.83
N GLN A 84 5.78 -35.92 -11.36
CA GLN A 84 4.55 -35.26 -11.80
C GLN A 84 4.52 -33.77 -11.43
N ARG A 85 5.00 -33.40 -10.23
CA ARG A 85 5.12 -32.00 -9.81
C ARG A 85 6.13 -31.25 -10.67
N ALA A 86 7.31 -31.83 -10.90
CA ALA A 86 8.33 -31.26 -11.76
C ALA A 86 7.85 -31.06 -13.21
N GLU A 87 7.10 -32.01 -13.76
CA GLU A 87 6.50 -31.92 -15.08
C GLU A 87 5.41 -30.82 -15.13
N ARG A 88 4.57 -30.72 -14.11
CA ARG A 88 3.59 -29.64 -13.99
C ARG A 88 4.27 -28.27 -13.89
N ASP A 89 5.31 -28.17 -13.07
CA ASP A 89 6.09 -26.94 -12.94
C ASP A 89 6.80 -26.60 -14.26
N GLN A 90 7.28 -27.60 -15.01
CA GLN A 90 7.87 -27.42 -16.33
C GLN A 90 6.83 -26.91 -17.34
N ARG A 91 5.62 -27.47 -17.35
CA ARG A 91 4.52 -27.02 -18.20
C ARG A 91 4.10 -25.57 -17.86
N LEU A 92 4.04 -25.23 -16.58
CA LEU A 92 3.75 -23.86 -16.12
C LEU A 92 4.85 -22.88 -16.58
N ARG A 93 6.12 -23.25 -16.42
CA ARG A 93 7.25 -22.46 -16.92
C ARG A 93 7.23 -22.29 -18.44
N GLY A 94 6.86 -23.33 -19.19
CA GLY A 94 6.70 -23.27 -20.64
C GLY A 94 5.64 -22.24 -21.04
N ARG A 95 4.47 -22.28 -20.40
CA ARG A 95 3.39 -21.32 -20.65
C ARG A 95 3.78 -19.88 -20.28
N LEU A 96 4.48 -19.67 -19.17
CA LEU A 96 4.99 -18.34 -18.82
C LEU A 96 5.95 -17.78 -19.85
N ARG A 97 6.82 -18.64 -20.41
CA ARG A 97 7.74 -18.23 -21.48
C ARG A 97 6.98 -17.87 -22.76
N GLU A 98 5.96 -18.63 -23.12
CA GLU A 98 5.11 -18.36 -24.28
C GLU A 98 4.32 -17.06 -24.11
N GLU A 99 3.66 -16.86 -22.97
CA GLU A 99 2.96 -15.61 -22.64
C GLU A 99 3.92 -14.42 -22.61
N GLY A 100 5.13 -14.61 -22.08
CA GLY A 100 6.19 -13.60 -22.07
C GLY A 100 6.64 -13.25 -23.49
N ALA A 101 6.87 -14.24 -24.35
CA ALA A 101 7.24 -14.03 -25.74
C ALA A 101 6.14 -13.32 -26.53
N SER A 102 4.88 -13.73 -26.34
CA SER A 102 3.71 -13.08 -26.93
C SER A 102 3.60 -11.61 -26.50
N THR A 103 3.76 -11.33 -25.21
CA THR A 103 3.71 -9.96 -24.67
C THR A 103 4.86 -9.11 -25.20
N MET A 104 6.08 -9.66 -25.28
CA MET A 104 7.23 -8.97 -25.87
C MET A 104 6.98 -8.65 -27.35
N ALA A 105 6.43 -9.58 -28.12
CA ALA A 105 6.07 -9.33 -29.52
C ALA A 105 5.06 -8.17 -29.63
N ALA A 106 4.02 -8.14 -28.79
CA ALA A 106 3.05 -7.05 -28.77
C ALA A 106 3.67 -5.69 -28.41
N ILE A 107 4.64 -5.66 -27.47
CA ILE A 107 5.40 -4.45 -27.13
C ILE A 107 6.24 -3.98 -28.33
N VAL A 108 6.91 -4.91 -29.02
CA VAL A 108 7.73 -4.59 -30.21
C VAL A 108 6.87 -4.04 -31.35
N GLU A 109 5.70 -4.63 -31.61
CA GLU A 109 4.78 -4.10 -32.62
C GLU A 109 4.34 -2.68 -32.29
N LYS A 110 4.03 -2.37 -31.01
CA LYS A 110 3.75 -1.01 -30.58
C LYS A 110 4.95 -0.08 -30.73
N TRP A 111 6.17 -0.55 -30.43
CA TRP A 111 7.38 0.24 -30.57
C TRP A 111 7.66 0.62 -32.04
N LYS A 112 7.41 -0.29 -32.99
CA LYS A 112 7.52 0.01 -34.43
C LYS A 112 6.60 1.15 -34.87
N LEU A 113 5.43 1.30 -34.24
CA LEU A 113 4.49 2.39 -34.54
C LEU A 113 4.97 3.76 -34.04
N LEU A 114 5.96 3.80 -33.15
CA LEU A 114 6.56 5.03 -32.61
C LEU A 114 7.72 5.55 -33.46
N GLN A 115 7.94 4.99 -34.66
CA GLN A 115 9.03 5.40 -35.54
C GLN A 115 8.97 6.90 -35.86
N GLY A 116 10.10 7.58 -35.69
CA GLY A 116 10.23 9.03 -35.88
C GLY A 116 9.93 9.85 -34.61
N MET A 117 9.42 9.22 -33.54
CA MET A 117 9.19 9.89 -32.26
C MET A 117 10.52 10.13 -31.54
N GLY A 118 10.85 11.40 -31.28
CA GLY A 118 12.07 11.75 -30.56
C GLY A 118 12.03 11.32 -29.09
N ARG A 119 13.20 11.12 -28.46
CA ARG A 119 13.32 10.83 -27.02
C ARG A 119 12.51 11.78 -26.10
N PRO A 120 12.55 13.12 -26.26
CA PRO A 120 11.78 14.01 -25.38
C PRO A 120 10.26 13.84 -25.56
N GLU A 121 9.81 13.58 -26.79
CA GLU A 121 8.40 13.34 -27.11
C GLU A 121 7.93 12.00 -26.53
N ALA A 122 8.73 10.94 -26.68
CA ALA A 122 8.44 9.63 -26.08
C ALA A 122 8.37 9.70 -24.55
N MET A 123 9.27 10.45 -23.90
CA MET A 123 9.23 10.65 -22.46
C MET A 123 8.02 11.49 -22.02
N ALA A 124 7.66 12.52 -22.79
CA ALA A 124 6.46 13.32 -22.53
C ALA A 124 5.19 12.47 -22.64
N ALA A 125 5.06 11.66 -23.69
CA ALA A 125 3.95 10.73 -23.87
C ALA A 125 3.90 9.68 -22.75
N TYR A 126 5.07 9.14 -22.35
CA TYR A 126 5.16 8.22 -21.22
C TYR A 126 4.62 8.85 -19.94
N VAL A 127 5.12 10.04 -19.58
CA VAL A 127 4.69 10.74 -18.36
C VAL A 127 3.22 11.16 -18.44
N ALA A 128 2.74 11.59 -19.60
CA ALA A 128 1.34 11.93 -19.81
C ALA A 128 0.43 10.74 -19.51
N LEU A 129 0.74 9.57 -20.06
CA LEU A 129 -0.03 8.35 -19.85
C LEU A 129 0.01 7.89 -18.37
N VAL A 130 1.18 7.93 -17.73
CA VAL A 130 1.29 7.54 -16.31
C VAL A 130 0.54 8.53 -15.39
N ARG A 131 0.42 9.81 -15.78
CA ARG A 131 -0.33 10.83 -15.03
C ARG A 131 -1.84 10.69 -15.12
N GLU A 132 -2.37 9.93 -16.07
CA GLU A 132 -3.81 9.62 -16.14
C GLU A 132 -4.26 8.81 -14.93
N TRP A 133 -3.36 8.07 -14.28
CA TRP A 133 -3.68 7.32 -13.08
C TRP A 133 -3.87 8.26 -11.87
N PRO A 134 -5.04 8.25 -11.19
CA PRO A 134 -5.35 9.19 -10.10
C PRO A 134 -4.36 9.14 -8.92
N GLY A 135 -3.76 7.98 -8.66
CA GLY A 135 -2.79 7.81 -7.58
C GLY A 135 -1.38 8.29 -7.93
N PHE A 136 -1.14 8.86 -9.11
CA PHE A 136 0.20 9.23 -9.58
C PHE A 136 0.95 10.09 -8.55
N GLY A 137 2.19 9.73 -8.26
CA GLY A 137 3.00 10.36 -7.22
C GLY A 137 2.77 9.80 -5.81
N SER A 138 1.93 8.78 -5.66
CA SER A 138 1.78 8.04 -4.40
C SER A 138 2.73 6.86 -4.33
N THR A 139 3.20 6.55 -3.12
CA THR A 139 3.89 5.30 -2.83
C THR A 139 2.86 4.28 -2.35
N LEU A 140 2.80 3.13 -3.00
CA LEU A 140 1.82 2.08 -2.70
C LEU A 140 2.43 0.97 -1.86
N PHE A 141 1.71 0.56 -0.83
CA PHE A 141 2.06 -0.54 0.07
C PHE A 141 0.99 -1.63 0.02
N ASP A 142 1.39 -2.88 -0.13
CA ASP A 142 0.48 -4.02 0.08
C ASP A 142 0.12 -4.11 1.57
N VAL A 143 -1.18 -4.06 1.84
CA VAL A 143 -1.74 -4.14 3.20
C VAL A 143 -2.96 -5.03 3.22
N ASP A 144 -3.23 -5.65 4.36
CA ASP A 144 -4.47 -6.40 4.59
C ASP A 144 -5.32 -5.65 5.64
N LEU A 145 -6.47 -5.12 5.23
CA LEU A 145 -7.40 -4.44 6.14
C LEU A 145 -8.05 -5.50 7.04
N ARG A 146 -7.75 -5.43 8.34
CA ARG A 146 -8.27 -6.37 9.35
C ARG A 146 -9.57 -5.92 9.98
N ALA A 147 -9.69 -4.62 10.27
CA ALA A 147 -10.86 -4.07 10.95
C ALA A 147 -10.99 -2.56 10.72
N VAL A 148 -12.23 -2.10 10.74
CA VAL A 148 -12.61 -0.69 10.87
C VAL A 148 -13.34 -0.54 12.20
N ARG A 149 -12.81 0.28 13.11
CA ARG A 149 -13.45 0.55 14.42
C ARG A 149 -13.93 1.99 14.47
N LEU A 150 -15.14 2.22 14.96
CA LEU A 150 -15.63 3.57 15.25
C LEU A 150 -15.11 3.99 16.62
N TRP A 151 -14.53 5.19 16.69
CA TRP A 151 -14.08 5.81 17.92
C TRP A 151 -15.32 6.22 18.72
N GLN A 152 -15.75 5.39 19.68
CA GLN A 152 -16.77 5.76 20.65
C GLN A 152 -16.14 6.70 21.67
N GLY A 153 -16.27 8.00 21.43
CA GLY A 153 -15.75 9.03 22.34
C GLY A 153 -16.24 8.83 23.77
N ARG A 154 -15.29 8.63 24.69
CA ARG A 154 -15.39 9.06 26.09
C ARG A 154 -14.02 9.02 26.78
N GLY A 155 -13.47 10.20 27.02
CA GLY A 155 -12.64 10.50 28.20
C GLY A 155 -11.25 9.86 28.30
N CYS A 156 -10.32 10.65 28.84
CA CYS A 156 -8.96 10.23 29.16
C CYS A 156 -8.90 8.91 29.93
N GLY A 157 -8.14 7.95 29.42
CA GLY A 157 -7.54 6.84 30.17
C GLY A 157 -8.45 5.66 30.53
N GLN A 158 -8.70 4.75 29.59
CA GLN A 158 -8.82 3.31 29.89
C GLN A 158 -8.26 2.42 28.77
N PRO A 159 -7.63 1.26 29.09
CA PRO A 159 -7.12 0.33 28.09
C PRO A 159 -8.26 -0.51 27.50
N TRP A 160 -8.22 -0.67 26.17
CA TRP A 160 -8.92 -1.67 25.34
C TRP A 160 -10.19 -2.31 25.94
N GLN A 161 -11.36 -1.82 25.53
CA GLN A 161 -12.58 -2.63 25.54
C GLN A 161 -13.08 -2.79 24.11
N GLN A 162 -13.19 -4.05 23.68
CA GLN A 162 -13.74 -4.44 22.40
C GLN A 162 -15.24 -4.17 22.39
N ALA A 163 -15.65 -2.99 21.92
CA ALA A 163 -17.03 -2.76 21.51
C ALA A 163 -17.19 -3.34 20.09
N ALA A 164 -17.59 -4.60 20.02
CA ALA A 164 -18.00 -5.25 18.77
C ALA A 164 -19.46 -4.94 18.50
N LEU A 165 -19.76 -4.00 17.59
CA LEU A 165 -21.05 -3.83 16.90
C LEU A 165 -20.74 -3.05 15.60
N THR A 166 -21.16 -3.34 14.39
CA THR A 166 -21.98 -4.36 13.72
C THR A 166 -21.56 -4.25 12.24
N PRO A 167 -21.47 -5.36 11.48
CA PRO A 167 -21.05 -5.28 10.08
C PRO A 167 -22.07 -4.48 9.26
N PHE A 168 -21.58 -3.58 8.44
CA PHE A 168 -22.32 -2.98 7.33
C PHE A 168 -22.93 -4.13 6.50
N SER A 169 -24.25 -4.08 6.33
CA SER A 169 -25.16 -4.94 5.54
C SER A 169 -24.73 -6.36 5.13
N PRO A 170 -25.52 -7.40 5.48
CA PRO A 170 -25.18 -8.80 5.27
C PRO A 170 -25.60 -9.27 3.87
N GLN A 171 -24.65 -9.32 2.93
CA GLN A 171 -24.71 -10.27 1.81
C GLN A 171 -23.30 -10.75 1.45
N SER A 172 -22.67 -11.51 2.34
CA SER A 172 -21.81 -12.62 1.93
C SER A 172 -21.57 -13.54 3.14
N PRO A 173 -22.12 -14.76 3.14
CA PRO A 173 -21.73 -15.75 4.13
C PRO A 173 -20.41 -16.39 3.67
N VAL A 174 -19.37 -16.27 4.49
CA VAL A 174 -18.19 -17.15 4.67
C VAL A 174 -16.89 -16.33 4.85
N GLY A 175 -16.38 -16.35 6.09
CA GLY A 175 -14.98 -16.05 6.43
C GLY A 175 -14.74 -14.67 7.03
N ALA A 176 -14.31 -14.62 8.29
CA ALA A 176 -13.60 -13.48 8.88
C ALA A 176 -12.26 -13.29 8.13
N GLY A 177 -12.29 -12.62 6.98
CA GLY A 177 -11.14 -12.46 6.09
C GLY A 177 -10.64 -11.02 6.09
N SER A 178 -9.34 -10.83 6.30
CA SER A 178 -8.68 -9.57 5.97
C SER A 178 -8.82 -9.29 4.48
N GLN A 179 -9.04 -8.03 4.11
CA GLN A 179 -9.15 -7.64 2.71
C GLN A 179 -7.82 -7.09 2.21
N ARG A 180 -7.24 -7.73 1.19
CA ARG A 180 -6.03 -7.23 0.54
C ARG A 180 -6.32 -5.93 -0.21
N LEU A 181 -5.58 -4.89 0.14
CA LEU A 181 -5.68 -3.55 -0.42
C LEU A 181 -4.27 -3.00 -0.71
N TRP A 182 -4.23 -1.90 -1.44
CA TRP A 182 -3.05 -1.04 -1.51
C TRP A 182 -3.30 0.26 -0.75
N LEU A 183 -2.39 0.58 0.17
CA LEU A 183 -2.35 1.87 0.84
C LEU A 183 -1.44 2.82 0.05
N GLY A 184 -2.02 3.82 -0.60
CA GLY A 184 -1.31 4.85 -1.34
C GLY A 184 -1.03 6.06 -0.46
N VAL A 185 0.24 6.35 -0.20
CA VAL A 185 0.67 7.54 0.53
C VAL A 185 1.24 8.55 -0.47
N GLY A 186 0.48 9.61 -0.73
CA GLY A 186 0.84 10.68 -1.66
C GLY A 186 0.99 12.05 -0.98
N ALA A 187 1.47 13.04 -1.72
CA ALA A 187 1.74 14.38 -1.17
C ALA A 187 0.49 15.14 -0.67
N LYS A 188 -0.72 14.76 -1.13
CA LYS A 188 -1.98 15.45 -0.79
C LYS A 188 -2.90 14.64 0.12
N ALA A 189 -2.85 13.32 0.05
CA ALA A 189 -3.79 12.43 0.69
C ALA A 189 -3.22 11.03 0.86
N VAL A 190 -3.89 10.26 1.72
CA VAL A 190 -3.73 8.81 1.86
C VAL A 190 -4.93 8.13 1.25
N SER A 191 -4.72 7.21 0.31
CA SER A 191 -5.78 6.58 -0.47
C SER A 191 -5.74 5.06 -0.34
N LEU A 192 -6.90 4.41 -0.36
CA LEU A 192 -7.02 2.95 -0.36
C LEU A 192 -7.46 2.49 -1.74
N TYR A 193 -6.78 1.50 -2.31
CA TYR A 193 -7.12 0.91 -3.60
C TYR A 193 -7.38 -0.58 -3.46
N LYS A 194 -8.33 -1.11 -4.23
CA LYS A 194 -8.43 -2.56 -4.42
C LYS A 194 -7.44 -2.98 -5.51
N PRO A 195 -6.80 -4.15 -5.39
CA PRO A 195 -5.94 -4.68 -6.44
C PRO A 195 -6.71 -4.79 -7.77
N GLY A 196 -6.23 -4.09 -8.79
CA GLY A 196 -6.81 -4.08 -10.15
C GLY A 196 -7.82 -2.97 -10.43
N GLU A 197 -8.23 -2.17 -9.44
CA GLU A 197 -9.11 -1.01 -9.66
C GLU A 197 -8.30 0.30 -9.83
N LEU A 198 -8.69 1.13 -10.80
CA LEU A 198 -8.04 2.42 -11.08
C LEU A 198 -8.36 3.48 -10.01
N GLU A 199 -9.62 3.48 -9.58
CA GLU A 199 -10.17 4.45 -8.64
C GLU A 199 -9.89 4.01 -7.20
N PRO A 200 -9.54 4.95 -6.31
CA PRO A 200 -9.43 4.66 -4.91
C PRO A 200 -10.80 4.31 -4.32
N LEU A 201 -10.85 3.27 -3.49
CA LEU A 201 -11.99 2.94 -2.65
C LEU A 201 -12.33 4.10 -1.71
N ASP A 202 -11.30 4.70 -1.12
CA ASP A 202 -11.41 5.88 -0.25
C ASP A 202 -10.14 6.73 -0.35
N SER A 203 -10.28 8.04 -0.12
CA SER A 203 -9.15 8.98 -0.07
C SER A 203 -9.30 9.99 1.07
N PHE A 204 -8.27 10.08 1.89
CA PHE A 204 -8.25 10.87 3.12
C PHE A 204 -7.20 11.97 3.01
N CYS A 205 -7.64 13.23 2.94
CA CYS A 205 -6.73 14.37 3.06
C CYS A 205 -6.08 14.37 4.46
N TYR A 206 -4.84 14.85 4.54
CA TYR A 206 -4.10 14.91 5.80
C TYR A 206 -4.83 15.62 6.95
N GLY A 207 -5.68 16.63 6.66
CA GLY A 207 -6.48 17.31 7.66
C GLY A 207 -7.58 16.46 8.32
N ARG A 208 -7.96 15.32 7.74
CA ARG A 208 -8.90 14.35 8.33
C ARG A 208 -8.20 13.26 9.13
N ILE A 209 -6.88 13.16 9.04
CA ILE A 209 -6.09 12.15 9.73
C ILE A 209 -5.84 12.65 11.15
N SER A 210 -6.45 12.00 12.14
CA SER A 210 -6.35 12.39 13.55
C SER A 210 -5.06 11.86 14.20
N SER A 211 -4.60 10.67 13.81
CA SER A 211 -3.34 10.08 14.26
C SER A 211 -3.00 8.85 13.42
N PHE A 212 -1.76 8.38 13.50
CA PHE A 212 -1.33 7.14 12.86
C PHE A 212 -0.10 6.58 13.58
N GLY A 213 0.18 5.29 13.36
CA GLY A 213 1.38 4.65 13.90
C GLY A 213 1.27 3.13 13.94
N ALA A 214 2.28 2.50 14.54
CA ALA A 214 2.26 1.08 14.81
C ALA A 214 1.25 0.78 15.94
N SER A 215 0.32 -0.14 15.69
CA SER A 215 -0.47 -0.77 16.75
C SER A 215 0.28 -1.97 17.34
N ASP A 216 1.01 -2.70 16.50
CA ASP A 216 1.95 -3.76 16.85
C ASP A 216 3.04 -3.84 15.76
N SER A 217 3.94 -4.82 15.83
CA SER A 217 5.07 -4.97 14.89
C SER A 217 4.66 -5.27 13.44
N SER A 218 3.41 -5.67 13.21
CA SER A 218 2.87 -6.03 11.89
C SER A 218 1.57 -5.31 11.57
N THR A 219 1.11 -4.39 12.40
CA THR A 219 -0.18 -3.72 12.26
C THR A 219 0.03 -2.22 12.28
N PHE A 220 -0.21 -1.59 11.14
CA PHE A 220 -0.30 -0.15 11.00
C PHE A 220 -1.73 0.33 11.30
N ARG A 221 -1.84 1.35 12.15
CA ARG A 221 -3.11 2.00 12.50
C ARG A 221 -3.17 3.38 11.87
N LEU A 222 -4.27 3.66 11.19
CA LEU A 222 -4.60 4.97 10.64
C LEU A 222 -5.93 5.43 11.24
N CYS A 223 -5.90 6.51 12.00
CA CYS A 223 -7.09 7.13 12.57
C CYS A 223 -7.52 8.28 11.67
N VAL A 224 -8.72 8.18 11.09
CA VAL A 224 -9.31 9.22 10.25
C VAL A 224 -10.61 9.65 10.91
N GLU A 225 -10.68 10.92 11.33
CA GLU A 225 -11.79 11.45 12.12
C GLU A 225 -12.09 10.53 13.33
N ASP A 226 -13.27 9.90 13.35
CA ASP A 226 -13.73 8.97 14.38
C ASP A 226 -13.62 7.50 13.94
N ARG A 227 -12.70 7.17 13.02
CA ARG A 227 -12.50 5.79 12.53
C ARG A 227 -11.06 5.35 12.68
N ASP A 228 -10.87 4.18 13.30
CA ASP A 228 -9.59 3.48 13.29
C ASP A 228 -9.59 2.42 12.20
N LEU A 229 -8.67 2.56 11.25
CA LEU A 229 -8.37 1.57 10.22
C LEU A 229 -7.12 0.78 10.64
N LEU A 230 -7.22 -0.54 10.71
CA LEU A 230 -6.12 -1.43 11.08
C LEU A 230 -5.66 -2.26 9.89
N PHE A 231 -4.40 -2.11 9.53
CA PHE A 231 -3.78 -2.70 8.36
C PHE A 231 -2.64 -3.63 8.78
N GLU A 232 -2.69 -4.89 8.40
CA GLU A 232 -1.56 -5.80 8.54
C GLU A 232 -0.54 -5.56 7.40
N THR A 233 0.72 -5.36 7.77
CA THR A 233 1.84 -5.12 6.86
C THR A 233 3.18 -5.28 7.57
N SER A 234 4.21 -5.70 6.85
CA SER A 234 5.58 -5.72 7.35
C SER A 234 6.30 -4.37 7.21
N GLN A 235 5.67 -3.37 6.60
CA GLN A 235 6.27 -2.08 6.25
C GLN A 235 5.74 -0.93 7.14
N VAL A 236 5.41 -1.22 8.40
CA VAL A 236 4.79 -0.27 9.34
C VAL A 236 5.63 1.01 9.48
N ASP A 237 6.93 0.87 9.69
CA ASP A 237 7.85 1.99 9.90
C ASP A 237 8.02 2.86 8.66
N GLU A 238 8.12 2.22 7.48
CA GLU A 238 8.25 2.92 6.20
C GLU A 238 7.01 3.77 5.91
N ILE A 239 5.82 3.22 6.16
CA ILE A 239 4.54 3.93 6.01
C ILE A 239 4.48 5.13 6.97
N ALA A 240 4.79 4.91 8.25
CA ALA A 240 4.75 5.96 9.27
C ALA A 240 5.76 7.09 8.98
N GLN A 241 6.97 6.75 8.56
CA GLN A 241 8.00 7.72 8.19
C GLN A 241 7.58 8.56 6.97
N LEU A 242 7.01 7.91 5.95
CA LEU A 242 6.56 8.61 4.76
C LEU A 242 5.40 9.57 5.04
N LEU A 243 4.43 9.15 5.85
CA LEU A 243 3.33 10.00 6.31
C LEU A 243 3.84 11.22 7.09
N ASN A 244 4.77 11.01 8.03
CA ASN A 244 5.40 12.10 8.76
C ASN A 244 6.11 13.07 7.81
N THR A 245 6.82 12.55 6.80
CA THR A 245 7.53 13.37 5.81
C THR A 245 6.56 14.26 5.03
N TYR A 246 5.42 13.72 4.58
CA TYR A 246 4.42 14.51 3.87
C TYR A 246 3.67 15.49 4.78
N LEU A 247 3.36 15.14 6.02
CA LEU A 247 2.75 16.06 6.98
C LEU A 247 3.65 17.26 7.31
N VAL A 248 4.95 17.01 7.54
CA VAL A 248 5.93 18.06 7.82
C VAL A 248 6.11 18.97 6.60
N SER A 249 6.19 18.41 5.40
CA SER A 249 6.35 19.18 4.17
C SER A 249 5.09 19.92 3.72
N ALA A 250 3.90 19.43 4.07
CA ALA A 250 2.62 20.06 3.75
C ALA A 250 2.30 21.29 4.64
N GLY A 251 3.14 21.61 5.64
CA GLY A 251 2.86 22.70 6.58
C GLY A 251 1.68 22.45 7.51
N ALA A 252 1.15 21.22 7.53
CA ALA A 252 0.13 20.78 8.47
C ALA A 252 0.80 20.66 9.85
N ARG A 253 0.49 21.61 10.74
CA ARG A 253 1.03 21.67 12.11
C ARG A 253 1.05 20.28 12.74
N ARG A 254 2.22 19.88 13.26
CA ARG A 254 2.49 18.64 14.02
C ARG A 254 1.25 18.11 14.73
N LEU A 255 0.78 16.94 14.30
CA LEU A 255 -0.08 16.09 15.12
C LEU A 255 0.76 15.47 16.25
N PRO A 256 0.22 15.33 17.47
CA PRO A 256 0.96 14.73 18.58
C PRO A 256 1.25 13.27 18.25
N GLN A 257 2.53 12.94 18.12
CA GLN A 257 2.99 11.56 18.21
C GLN A 257 2.75 11.09 19.66
N PRO A 258 2.13 9.92 19.90
CA PRO A 258 2.02 9.38 21.24
C PRO A 258 3.44 9.16 21.80
N GLN A 259 3.88 10.04 22.70
CA GLN A 259 5.16 9.90 23.38
C GLN A 259 5.10 8.69 24.31
N GLU A 260 6.07 7.81 24.15
CA GLU A 260 6.37 6.76 25.12
C GLU A 260 6.61 7.39 26.50
N LEU A 261 6.04 6.76 27.51
CA LEU A 261 5.94 7.19 28.89
C LEU A 261 7.33 7.36 29.53
N ALA A 262 7.82 8.59 29.63
CA ALA A 262 8.94 8.90 30.51
C ALA A 262 8.45 8.86 31.96
N THR A 263 8.81 7.79 32.66
CA THR A 263 8.68 7.62 34.10
C THR A 263 9.45 8.73 34.83
N SER A 264 8.73 9.70 35.40
CA SER A 264 9.24 10.48 36.52
C SER A 264 8.09 10.83 37.46
N SER A 265 8.11 10.20 38.65
CA SER A 265 7.21 10.51 39.77
C SER A 265 7.45 11.92 40.29
N PRO A 266 6.40 12.67 40.65
CA PRO A 266 6.52 13.72 41.64
C PRO A 266 6.04 13.25 43.03
N ASP A 267 6.84 13.64 44.01
CA ASP A 267 6.76 13.42 45.46
C ASP A 267 5.44 13.92 46.10
N PRO A 268 4.79 13.20 47.02
CA PRO A 268 3.55 13.65 47.65
C PRO A 268 3.84 14.39 48.96
N THR A 269 4.40 15.60 48.91
CA THR A 269 4.44 16.47 50.09
C THR A 269 4.44 17.95 49.74
N ALA A 270 3.27 18.49 49.37
CA ALA A 270 3.02 19.93 49.43
C ALA A 270 1.53 20.19 49.73
N LEU A 271 1.26 20.66 50.93
CA LEU A 271 -0.06 21.10 51.40
C LEU A 271 -0.49 22.42 50.73
N PRO A 272 -1.80 22.69 50.58
CA PRO A 272 -2.30 23.94 50.03
C PRO A 272 -2.60 24.96 51.14
N GLN A 273 -2.07 26.18 51.01
CA GLN A 273 -2.48 27.39 51.73
C GLN A 273 -2.38 28.54 50.72
N GLY A 274 -3.30 29.48 50.55
CA GLY A 274 -4.49 29.90 51.28
C GLY A 274 -5.04 31.13 50.53
N LEU A 275 -6.28 31.49 50.86
CA LEU A 275 -7.14 32.49 50.22
C LEU A 275 -6.58 33.94 50.23
N CYS A 276 -7.03 34.74 49.26
CA CYS A 276 -6.75 36.18 49.03
C CYS A 276 -7.08 37.09 50.23
N PRO A 277 -6.67 38.39 50.21
CA PRO A 277 -7.65 39.39 49.76
C PRO A 277 -7.11 40.62 48.99
N THR A 278 -8.09 41.26 48.33
CA THR A 278 -8.13 42.47 47.51
C THR A 278 -7.76 43.79 48.23
N ALA A 279 -7.11 44.73 47.55
CA ALA A 279 -7.33 46.20 47.65
C ALA A 279 -6.60 46.97 46.51
N GLY A 280 -7.33 47.80 45.74
CA GLY A 280 -6.78 48.78 44.76
C GLY A 280 -6.42 50.13 45.43
N PRO A 281 -6.40 51.30 44.74
CA PRO A 281 -6.53 51.62 43.31
C PRO A 281 -5.36 52.48 42.74
N TRP A 282 -5.26 52.58 41.42
CA TRP A 282 -4.33 53.48 40.71
C TRP A 282 -4.88 54.92 40.69
N GLN A 283 -4.16 55.87 41.30
CA GLN A 283 -4.29 57.32 41.10
C GLN A 283 -2.89 57.94 41.21
N HIS A 284 -2.43 58.61 40.14
CA HIS A 284 -1.86 59.96 40.13
C HIS A 284 -0.95 60.19 38.91
N GLN A 285 -1.25 61.30 38.24
CA GLN A 285 -0.63 61.86 37.04
C GLN A 285 0.41 62.96 37.45
N PRO A 286 0.98 63.74 36.50
CA PRO A 286 2.40 63.85 36.14
C PRO A 286 3.17 65.00 36.86
N PRO A 287 4.34 65.43 36.33
CA PRO A 287 4.39 66.86 35.99
C PRO A 287 4.98 67.17 34.61
N THR A 288 4.45 68.25 34.07
CA THR A 288 4.91 69.06 32.94
C THR A 288 6.02 70.04 33.36
N GLY A 289 6.94 70.32 32.43
CA GLY A 289 7.89 71.44 32.44
C GLY A 289 8.84 71.26 31.25
N SER A 290 8.72 71.92 30.09
CA SER A 290 8.71 73.35 29.74
C SER A 290 10.11 73.99 29.62
N PHE A 291 10.54 74.12 28.34
CA PHE A 291 11.37 75.16 27.70
C PHE A 291 12.90 75.29 27.90
N CYS A 292 13.62 75.17 26.76
CA CYS A 292 14.58 76.10 26.08
C CYS A 292 15.20 75.30 24.91
N SER A 293 15.36 75.73 23.65
CA SER A 293 15.41 77.03 22.97
C SER A 293 14.86 76.90 21.55
#